data_AF-A0A453JHS7-F1
#
_entry.id   AF-A0A453JHS7-F1
#
_cell.length_a   1.000
_cell.length_b   1.000
_cell.length_c   1.000
_cell.angle_alpha   90.00
_cell.angle_beta   90.00
_cell.angle_gamma   90.00
#
_symmetry.space_group_name_H-M   'P 1'
#
loop_
_entity.id
_entity.type
_entity.pdbx_description
1 polymer ?
#
loop_
_entity_poly.entity_id
_entity_poly.type
_entity_poly.pdbx_seq_one_letter_code
_entity_poly.pdbx_strand_id
1 'polypeptide(L)'
;REWRSHGEWVLPFDGQGYYERELDAWIGLHEDGYICCCQAATATPGAAPEWRKTEQKLFREGDRERHLGATLTYMGNNVFCLVESVVQEGVEPGRAYGAGRGCALHVTVFGLKYSRDGELQATVRRVTKSYAVCKYIPGFTHEAFWM
;
A
#
# COMPACT_ATOMS: atom_id res chain seq x y z
N ARG A 1 28.27 -2.80 12.42
CA ARG A 1 27.64 -1.80 11.53
C ARG A 1 26.77 -0.94 12.41
N GLU A 2 26.91 0.38 12.33
CA GLU A 2 26.10 1.34 13.08
C GLU A 2 25.19 2.05 12.07
N TRP A 3 23.90 2.20 12.41
CA TRP A 3 22.96 2.92 11.56
C TRP A 3 23.26 4.42 11.68
N ARG A 4 23.40 5.11 10.55
CA ARG A 4 23.55 6.57 10.50
C ARG A 4 22.19 7.18 10.18
N SER A 5 21.74 8.13 11.00
CA SER A 5 20.58 8.95 10.65
C SER A 5 20.94 9.91 9.51
N HIS A 6 20.11 9.97 8.47
CA HIS A 6 20.32 10.82 7.29
C HIS A 6 19.48 12.13 7.32
N GLY A 7 18.62 12.30 8.32
CA GLY A 7 17.83 13.52 8.52
C GLY A 7 16.62 13.28 9.42
N GLU A 8 15.99 14.38 9.85
CA GLU A 8 14.73 14.37 10.60
C GLU A 8 13.54 14.47 9.63
N TRP A 9 13.43 13.50 8.73
CA TRP A 9 12.32 13.40 7.80
C TRP A 9 11.72 11.99 7.84
N VAL A 10 10.46 11.89 7.44
CA VAL A 10 9.72 10.64 7.32
C VAL A 10 9.54 10.29 5.85
N LEU A 11 9.55 9.00 5.54
CA LEU A 11 9.21 8.53 4.21
C LEU A 11 7.70 8.72 3.97
N PRO A 12 7.27 8.90 2.71
CA PRO A 12 5.86 9.14 2.37
C PRO A 12 5.05 7.82 2.34
N PHE A 13 5.42 6.85 3.18
CA PHE A 13 4.83 5.52 3.20
C PHE A 13 4.35 5.17 4.60
N ASP A 14 3.16 4.58 4.67
CA ASP A 14 2.66 3.86 5.82
C ASP A 14 3.20 2.43 5.82
N GLY A 15 3.71 1.99 6.97
CA GLY A 15 4.19 0.63 7.14
C GLY A 15 5.49 0.34 6.37
N GLN A 16 5.46 -0.69 5.52
CA GLN A 16 6.65 -1.24 4.86
C GLN A 16 6.89 -0.62 3.47
N GLY A 17 8.16 -0.29 3.20
CA GLY A 17 8.65 0.09 1.88
C GLY A 17 9.50 -1.00 1.25
N TYR A 18 9.47 -1.09 -0.08
CA TYR A 18 10.17 -2.10 -0.88
C TYR A 18 11.05 -1.43 -1.93
N TYR A 19 12.32 -1.79 -1.98
CA TYR A 19 13.19 -1.32 -3.05
C TYR A 19 12.95 -2.13 -4.33
N GLU A 20 12.63 -1.44 -5.42
CA GLU A 20 12.46 -2.04 -6.76
C GLU A 20 13.58 -1.54 -7.67
N ARG A 21 14.38 -2.48 -8.16
CA ARG A 21 15.60 -2.22 -8.92
C ARG A 21 15.33 -1.57 -10.26
N GLU A 22 14.29 -2.00 -10.98
CA GLU A 22 14.02 -1.45 -12.31
C GLU A 22 13.54 0.01 -12.25
N LEU A 23 12.98 0.42 -11.10
CA LEU A 23 12.57 1.80 -10.83
C LEU A 23 13.64 2.59 -10.08
N ASP A 24 14.71 1.94 -9.62
CA ASP A 24 15.74 2.48 -8.73
C ASP A 24 15.14 3.33 -7.59
N ALA A 25 14.10 2.82 -6.96
CA ALA A 25 13.31 3.56 -5.99
C ALA A 25 12.77 2.66 -4.87
N TRP A 26 12.58 3.28 -3.70
CA TRP A 26 11.75 2.73 -2.64
C TRP A 26 10.29 2.98 -2.99
N ILE A 27 9.49 1.93 -2.91
CA ILE A 27 8.06 1.91 -3.19
C ILE A 27 7.31 1.66 -1.89
N GLY A 28 6.26 2.41 -1.63
CA GLY A 28 5.42 2.19 -0.45
C GLY A 28 4.01 2.69 -0.62
N LEU A 29 3.16 2.34 0.34
CA LEU A 29 1.75 2.71 0.35
C LEU A 29 1.56 4.03 1.10
N HIS A 30 0.89 5.01 0.51
CA HIS A 30 0.50 6.25 1.19
C HIS A 30 -0.79 6.04 2.01
N GLU A 31 -0.98 6.80 3.09
CA GLU A 31 -2.20 6.77 3.93
C GLU A 31 -3.49 6.96 3.13
N ASP A 32 -3.42 7.79 2.09
CA ASP A 32 -4.55 8.07 1.19
C ASP A 32 -4.78 7.01 0.11
N GLY A 33 -4.02 5.91 0.10
CA GLY A 33 -4.21 4.79 -0.83
C GLY A 33 -3.57 4.94 -2.21
N TYR A 34 -2.63 5.88 -2.32
CA TYR A 34 -1.75 6.00 -3.48
C TYR A 34 -0.51 5.13 -3.27
N ILE A 35 0.14 4.73 -4.35
CA ILE A 35 1.48 4.17 -4.25
C ILE A 35 2.47 5.30 -4.46
N CYS A 36 3.39 5.46 -3.51
CA CYS A 36 4.46 6.43 -3.56
C CYS A 36 5.76 5.75 -3.96
N CYS A 37 6.65 6.52 -4.58
CA CYS A 37 8.05 6.16 -4.72
C CYS A 37 8.95 7.31 -4.26
N CYS A 38 10.12 6.99 -3.72
CA CYS A 38 11.16 7.97 -3.47
C CYS A 38 12.54 7.35 -3.75
N GLN A 39 13.50 8.17 -4.13
CA GLN A 39 14.88 7.70 -4.27
C GLN A 39 15.49 7.42 -2.89
N ALA A 40 16.55 6.61 -2.86
CA ALA A 40 17.35 6.46 -1.65
C ALA A 40 17.88 7.83 -1.21
N ALA A 41 17.93 8.08 0.10
CA ALA A 41 18.40 9.35 0.65
C ALA A 41 19.79 9.69 0.10
N THR A 42 19.93 10.91 -0.42
CA THR A 42 21.20 11.39 -0.95
C THR A 42 22.22 11.58 0.18
N ALA A 43 23.50 11.66 -0.16
CA ALA A 43 24.56 11.88 0.81
C ALA A 43 24.48 13.26 1.51
N THR A 44 23.60 14.15 1.06
CA THR A 44 23.38 15.48 1.64
C THR A 44 22.61 15.35 2.96
N PRO A 45 23.24 15.62 4.11
CA PRO A 45 22.59 15.49 5.40
C PRO A 45 21.39 16.43 5.53
N GLY A 46 20.24 15.92 5.99
CA GLY A 46 19.06 16.73 6.29
C GLY A 46 18.13 17.03 5.11
N ALA A 47 18.55 16.74 3.87
CA ALA A 47 17.64 16.85 2.72
C ALA A 47 16.70 15.64 2.66
N ALA A 48 15.39 15.89 2.66
CA ALA A 48 14.40 14.84 2.44
C ALA A 48 14.49 14.30 1.00
N PRO A 49 14.27 13.00 0.76
CA PRO A 49 14.26 12.46 -0.58
C PRO A 49 13.08 13.03 -1.37
N GLU A 50 13.32 13.38 -2.65
CA GLU A 50 12.23 13.68 -3.57
C GLU A 50 11.36 12.42 -3.72
N TRP A 51 10.05 12.61 -3.68
CA TRP A 51 9.09 11.54 -3.81
C TRP A 51 7.98 11.90 -4.78
N ARG A 52 7.40 10.85 -5.37
CA ARG A 52 6.29 10.92 -6.33
C ARG A 52 5.23 9.91 -5.91
N LYS A 53 4.04 10.03 -6.49
CA LYS A 53 2.96 9.06 -6.30
C LYS A 53 2.27 8.74 -7.60
N THR A 54 1.52 7.65 -7.62
CA THR A 54 0.67 7.31 -8.74
C THR A 54 -0.36 8.41 -9.00
N GLU A 55 -0.66 8.67 -10.28
CA GLU A 55 -1.70 9.64 -10.66
C GLU A 55 -3.08 9.26 -10.10
N GLN A 56 -3.36 7.96 -10.09
CA GLN A 56 -4.61 7.41 -9.58
C GLN A 56 -4.39 6.74 -8.23
N LYS A 57 -5.39 6.86 -7.36
CA LYS A 57 -5.51 6.06 -6.15
C LYS A 57 -5.71 4.59 -6.52
N LEU A 58 -5.09 3.69 -5.77
CA LEU A 58 -5.22 2.24 -6.01
C LEU A 58 -6.24 1.59 -5.09
N PHE A 59 -6.55 2.21 -3.95
CA PHE A 59 -7.69 1.77 -3.15
C PHE A 59 -8.96 1.79 -3.99
N ARG A 60 -9.85 0.84 -3.72
CA ARG A 60 -11.17 0.85 -4.35
C ARG A 60 -11.95 2.09 -3.93
N GLU A 61 -12.73 2.61 -4.86
CA GLU A 61 -13.67 3.69 -4.57
C GLU A 61 -14.76 3.16 -3.63
N GLY A 62 -15.11 3.96 -2.62
CA GLY A 62 -16.03 3.57 -1.57
C GLY A 62 -15.99 4.49 -0.35
N ASP A 63 -16.78 4.12 0.64
CA ASP A 63 -16.91 4.85 1.90
C ASP A 63 -15.65 4.70 2.77
N ARG A 64 -14.97 5.82 3.06
CA ARG A 64 -13.75 5.83 3.89
C ARG A 64 -14.02 5.34 5.31
N GLU A 65 -15.23 5.52 5.85
CA GLU A 65 -15.58 5.06 7.20
C GLU A 65 -15.62 3.53 7.31
N ARG A 66 -15.79 2.85 6.16
CA ARG A 66 -15.77 1.39 6.07
C ARG A 66 -14.36 0.83 5.89
N HIS A 67 -13.35 1.67 5.65
CA HIS A 67 -11.98 1.20 5.44
C HIS A 67 -11.31 0.86 6.78
N LEU A 68 -10.83 -0.38 6.89
CA LEU A 68 -10.24 -0.92 8.12
C LEU A 68 -8.71 -0.97 8.09
N GLY A 69 -8.08 -0.57 6.98
CA GLY A 69 -6.65 -0.57 6.78
C GLY A 69 -6.23 -1.35 5.53
N ALA A 70 -4.99 -1.14 5.10
CA ALA A 70 -4.44 -1.78 3.92
C ALA A 70 -2.96 -2.11 4.10
N THR A 71 -2.49 -3.10 3.35
CA THR A 71 -1.09 -3.51 3.30
C THR A 71 -0.63 -3.67 1.86
N LEU A 72 0.66 -3.41 1.63
CA LEU A 72 1.32 -3.57 0.34
C LEU A 72 2.40 -4.65 0.47
N THR A 73 2.47 -5.54 -0.51
CA THR A 73 3.45 -6.63 -0.57
C THR A 73 4.14 -6.64 -1.91
N TYR A 74 5.47 -6.69 -1.92
CA TYR A 74 6.24 -6.90 -3.13
C TYR A 74 6.27 -8.40 -3.51
N MET A 75 5.95 -8.69 -4.76
CA MET A 75 5.89 -10.06 -5.31
C MET A 75 7.03 -10.37 -6.29
N GLY A 76 8.01 -9.46 -6.45
CA GLY A 76 9.09 -9.60 -7.42
C GLY A 76 8.76 -9.03 -8.79
N ASN A 77 9.79 -8.68 -9.57
CA ASN A 77 9.70 -8.24 -10.97
C ASN A 77 8.70 -7.07 -11.18
N ASN A 78 8.80 -6.01 -10.36
CA ASN A 78 7.87 -4.89 -10.30
C ASN A 78 6.41 -5.21 -10.00
N VAL A 79 6.09 -6.43 -9.55
CA VAL A 79 4.73 -6.83 -9.20
C VAL A 79 4.49 -6.61 -7.72
N PHE A 80 3.34 -6.03 -7.41
CA PHE A 80 2.91 -5.71 -6.06
C PHE A 80 1.48 -6.20 -5.84
N CYS A 81 1.17 -6.51 -4.59
CA CYS A 81 -0.15 -6.86 -4.10
C CYS A 81 -0.58 -5.83 -3.07
N LEU A 82 -1.68 -5.12 -3.35
CA LEU A 82 -2.39 -4.31 -2.38
C LEU A 82 -3.54 -5.14 -1.80
N VAL A 83 -3.61 -5.22 -0.48
CA VAL A 83 -4.73 -5.85 0.21
C VAL A 83 -5.41 -4.82 1.10
N GLU A 84 -6.64 -4.45 0.77
CA GLU A 84 -7.49 -3.57 1.57
C GLU A 84 -8.44 -4.41 2.42
N SER A 85 -8.61 -4.06 3.69
CA SER A 85 -9.68 -4.61 4.54
C SER A 85 -10.77 -3.57 4.66
N VAL A 86 -12.02 -3.97 4.43
CA VAL A 86 -13.19 -3.10 4.56
C VAL A 86 -14.35 -3.79 5.29
N VAL A 87 -15.25 -3.00 5.86
CA VAL A 87 -16.56 -3.46 6.31
C VAL A 87 -17.44 -3.74 5.08
N GLN A 88 -18.12 -4.89 5.05
CA GLN A 88 -19.01 -5.23 3.95
C GLN A 88 -20.20 -4.27 3.83
N GLU A 89 -20.69 -4.10 2.62
CA GLU A 89 -21.90 -3.33 2.35
C GLU A 89 -23.10 -3.89 3.13
N GLY A 90 -23.96 -3.00 3.64
CA GLY A 90 -25.09 -3.38 4.48
C GLY A 90 -24.73 -3.80 5.92
N VAL A 91 -23.44 -3.91 6.26
CA VAL A 91 -22.98 -4.12 7.64
C VAL A 91 -22.65 -2.79 8.29
N GLU A 92 -23.21 -2.56 9.48
CA GLU A 92 -22.84 -1.44 10.36
C GLU A 92 -21.40 -1.60 10.84
N PRO A 93 -20.51 -0.59 10.70
CA PRO A 93 -19.09 -0.72 11.05
C PRO A 93 -18.82 -1.24 12.47
N GLY A 94 -19.60 -0.79 13.47
CA GLY A 94 -19.49 -1.27 14.86
C GLY A 94 -19.88 -2.74 15.06
N ARG A 95 -20.54 -3.36 14.07
CA ARG A 95 -20.97 -4.77 14.07
C ARG A 95 -20.22 -5.64 13.07
N ALA A 96 -19.20 -5.10 12.42
CA ALA A 96 -18.39 -5.84 11.46
C ALA A 96 -17.58 -6.98 12.11
N TYR A 97 -17.32 -6.86 13.41
CA TYR A 97 -16.49 -7.80 14.17
C TYR A 97 -17.30 -8.93 14.81
N GLY A 98 -16.72 -10.13 14.86
CA GLY A 98 -17.30 -11.31 15.49
C GLY A 98 -17.34 -12.53 14.56
N ALA A 99 -18.24 -13.48 14.86
CA ALA A 99 -18.34 -14.75 14.13
C ALA A 99 -18.91 -14.64 12.71
N GLY A 100 -19.41 -13.47 12.31
CA GLY A 100 -19.94 -13.20 10.98
C GLY A 100 -18.87 -12.79 9.98
N ARG A 101 -19.19 -12.91 8.69
CA ARG A 101 -18.39 -12.36 7.58
C ARG A 101 -18.70 -10.88 7.37
N GLY A 102 -18.53 -10.07 8.42
CA GLY A 102 -18.83 -8.63 8.38
C GLY A 102 -17.81 -7.80 7.59
N CYS A 103 -16.66 -8.40 7.23
CA CYS A 103 -15.57 -7.73 6.54
C CYS A 103 -15.26 -8.39 5.20
N ALA A 104 -14.58 -7.65 4.32
CA ALA A 104 -14.02 -8.18 3.08
C ALA A 104 -12.57 -7.75 2.91
N LEU A 105 -11.78 -8.62 2.28
CA LEU A 105 -10.46 -8.30 1.75
C LEU A 105 -10.58 -8.03 0.26
N HIS A 106 -10.14 -6.86 -0.19
CA HIS A 106 -9.96 -6.54 -1.60
C HIS A 106 -8.48 -6.68 -1.94
N VAL A 107 -8.18 -7.65 -2.77
CA VAL A 107 -6.82 -7.97 -3.21
C VAL A 107 -6.66 -7.45 -4.62
N THR A 108 -5.76 -6.51 -4.83
CA THR A 108 -5.41 -5.95 -6.14
C THR A 108 -3.93 -6.22 -6.42
N VAL A 109 -3.66 -7.08 -7.38
CA VAL A 109 -2.30 -7.29 -7.90
C VAL A 109 -2.06 -6.30 -9.04
N PHE A 110 -0.91 -5.66 -9.12
CA PHE A 110 -0.56 -4.71 -10.18
C PHE A 110 0.95 -4.65 -10.36
N GLY A 111 1.40 -4.17 -11.52
CA GLY A 111 2.81 -3.83 -11.73
C GLY A 111 3.03 -2.32 -11.67
N LEU A 112 4.25 -1.86 -11.40
CA LEU A 112 4.62 -0.44 -11.47
C LEU A 112 5.61 -0.18 -12.61
N LYS A 113 5.56 1.03 -13.16
CA LYS A 113 6.54 1.54 -14.14
C LYS A 113 6.56 3.06 -14.13
N TYR A 114 7.63 3.66 -14.63
CA TYR A 114 7.60 5.05 -15.05
C TYR A 114 6.97 5.21 -16.43
N SER A 115 6.21 6.28 -16.61
CA SER A 115 5.78 6.76 -17.92
C SER A 115 6.95 7.37 -18.70
N ARG A 116 6.72 7.77 -19.95
CA ARG A 116 7.73 8.49 -20.74
C ARG A 116 8.07 9.86 -20.14
N ASP A 117 7.12 10.44 -19.39
CA ASP A 117 7.25 11.74 -18.75
C ASP A 117 7.86 11.63 -17.34
N GLY A 118 8.24 10.42 -16.90
CA GLY A 118 8.83 10.17 -15.58
C GLY A 118 7.81 10.03 -14.45
N GLU A 119 6.52 9.94 -14.77
CA GLU A 119 5.46 9.77 -13.78
C GLU A 119 5.29 8.31 -13.37
N LEU A 120 5.10 8.06 -12.07
CA LEU A 120 4.89 6.71 -11.55
C LEU A 120 3.48 6.23 -11.92
N GLN A 121 3.39 5.08 -12.60
CA GLN A 121 2.11 4.53 -13.06
C GLN A 121 1.94 3.07 -12.64
N ALA A 122 0.72 2.76 -12.19
CA ALA A 122 0.27 1.39 -12.02
C ALA A 122 -0.17 0.81 -13.36
N THR A 123 0.38 -0.34 -13.72
CA THR A 123 0.08 -1.04 -14.97
C THR A 123 -1.23 -1.82 -14.91
N VAL A 124 -1.83 -2.04 -16.09
CA VAL A 124 -3.16 -2.64 -16.32
C VAL A 124 -3.28 -4.13 -15.88
N ARG A 125 -2.27 -4.70 -15.23
CA ARG A 125 -2.36 -6.05 -14.62
C ARG A 125 -3.19 -6.08 -13.33
N ARG A 126 -4.21 -5.20 -13.19
CA ARG A 126 -5.11 -5.16 -12.04
C ARG A 126 -6.01 -6.39 -12.03
N VAL A 127 -5.54 -7.46 -11.39
CA VAL A 127 -6.43 -8.54 -10.97
C VAL A 127 -6.95 -8.18 -9.59
N THR A 128 -8.21 -7.76 -9.54
CA THR A 128 -8.88 -7.47 -8.28
C THR A 128 -9.82 -8.62 -7.92
N LYS A 129 -9.69 -9.13 -6.70
CA LYS A 129 -10.59 -10.14 -6.12
C LYS A 129 -11.04 -9.70 -4.74
N SER A 130 -12.28 -10.05 -4.39
CA SER A 130 -12.87 -9.73 -3.09
C SER A 130 -13.20 -11.01 -2.34
N TYR A 131 -12.85 -11.05 -1.06
CA TYR A 131 -13.06 -12.22 -0.21
C TYR A 131 -13.75 -11.81 1.08
N ALA A 132 -14.93 -12.38 1.32
CA ALA A 132 -15.62 -12.21 2.59
C ALA A 132 -14.86 -12.92 3.71
N VAL A 133 -14.56 -12.22 4.81
CA VAL A 133 -13.77 -12.75 5.92
C VAL A 133 -14.44 -12.46 7.27
N CYS A 134 -14.22 -13.34 8.23
CA CYS A 134 -14.56 -13.09 9.63
C CYS A 134 -13.41 -12.37 10.31
N LYS A 135 -13.70 -11.28 11.03
CA LYS A 135 -12.71 -10.51 11.79
C LYS A 135 -13.15 -10.45 13.25
N TYR A 136 -12.47 -11.18 14.13
CA TYR A 136 -12.90 -11.32 15.52
C TYR A 136 -12.38 -10.20 16.43
N ILE A 137 -11.23 -9.62 16.08
CA ILE A 137 -10.53 -8.63 16.90
C ILE A 137 -10.44 -7.30 16.13
N PRO A 138 -11.01 -6.21 16.68
CA PRO A 138 -10.77 -4.86 16.18
C PRO A 138 -9.27 -4.53 16.20
N GLY A 139 -8.75 -3.95 15.11
CA GLY A 139 -7.35 -3.55 15.00
C GLY A 139 -6.38 -4.65 14.55
N PHE A 140 -6.80 -5.92 14.42
CA PHE A 140 -5.93 -6.92 13.76
C PHE A 140 -5.81 -6.58 12.27
N THR A 141 -4.59 -6.32 11.82
CA THR A 141 -4.27 -6.06 10.41
C THR A 141 -3.87 -7.36 9.73
N HIS A 142 -4.44 -7.65 8.57
CA HIS A 142 -3.96 -8.74 7.73
C HIS A 142 -2.56 -8.38 7.21
N GLU A 143 -1.62 -9.31 7.33
CA GLU A 143 -0.32 -9.19 6.69
C GLU A 143 -0.30 -10.08 5.46
N ALA A 144 0.03 -9.49 4.32
CA ALA A 144 0.31 -10.23 3.10
C ALA A 144 1.83 -10.36 2.94
N PHE A 145 2.28 -11.56 2.58
CA PHE A 145 3.68 -11.87 2.29
C PHE A 145 3.75 -12.70 1.01
N TRP A 146 4.93 -12.69 0.39
CA TRP A 146 5.21 -13.44 -0.84
C TRP A 146 6.44 -14.34 -0.62
N MET A 147 6.39 -15.57 -1.14
CA MET A 147 7.44 -16.59 -1.00
C MET A 147 7.89 -17.10 -2.38
#